data_AF-A0A371XRE3-F1
#
_entry.id   AF-A0A371XRE3-F1
#
_cell.length_a   1.000
_cell.length_b   1.000
_cell.length_c   1.000
_cell.angle_alpha   90.00
_cell.angle_beta   90.00
_cell.angle_gamma   90.00
#
_symmetry.space_group_name_H-M   'P 1'
#
loop_
_entity.id
_entity.type
_entity.pdbx_description
1 polymer ?
#
loop_
_entity_poly.entity_id
_entity_poly.type
_entity_poly.pdbx_seq_one_letter_code
_entity_poly.pdbx_strand_id
1 'polypeptide(L)'
;MAERGEQARRGPWLWGAVLLVLLVAWACGRSGDTGTDGTGTGGAAGATGARGKPDASAHPSRTPTIPTPKPSPSSPSTSTTPSGTYDPAAYAPQVRVRAAEAGVSPRLLMAILYNESYKPHDPALERAWQRYKPGAAFGIANMHRAAFDETKRGRAFAGRRWEELPDDRDLAVRAAAWYLHDLARQLPAHPSGPYGRDELLALGYNTGAGNMQAFARGATPGSQAADYLARLRSNWDKAGRAVARAGGN
;
A
#
# COMPACT_ATOMS: atom_id res chain seq x y z
N MET A 1 -4.64 57.10 -3.92
CA MET A 1 -5.75 56.50 -4.69
C MET A 1 -5.16 55.30 -5.41
N ALA A 2 -5.19 54.05 -4.91
CA ALA A 2 -6.33 53.12 -4.71
C ALA A 2 -7.20 53.07 -5.98
N GLU A 3 -7.41 51.95 -6.70
CA GLU A 3 -7.85 50.58 -6.34
C GLU A 3 -7.21 49.52 -7.30
N ARG A 4 -6.80 48.29 -6.93
CA ARG A 4 -7.51 47.04 -6.54
C ARG A 4 -8.43 46.39 -7.60
N GLY A 5 -8.17 45.10 -7.86
CA GLY A 5 -9.04 44.13 -8.55
C GLY A 5 -8.29 43.46 -9.72
N GLU A 6 -8.09 42.15 -9.85
CA GLU A 6 -8.81 41.00 -9.30
C GLU A 6 -7.89 39.77 -9.35
N GLN A 7 -7.52 39.22 -8.19
CA GLN A 7 -6.95 37.88 -8.08
C GLN A 7 -8.11 36.88 -8.12
N ALA A 8 -8.32 36.23 -9.27
CA ALA A 8 -9.29 35.16 -9.40
C ALA A 8 -8.80 33.90 -8.66
N ARG A 9 -9.22 33.77 -7.40
CA ARG A 9 -9.27 32.52 -6.65
C ARG A 9 -10.16 31.52 -7.40
N ARG A 10 -9.62 30.34 -7.74
CA ARG A 10 -10.42 29.17 -8.11
C ARG A 10 -10.00 27.97 -7.26
N GLY A 11 -10.62 27.85 -6.08
CA GLY A 11 -10.83 26.57 -5.41
C GLY A 11 -12.14 25.92 -5.90
N PRO A 12 -12.64 24.89 -5.21
CA PRO A 12 -12.26 23.49 -5.37
C PRO A 12 -13.41 22.71 -6.04
N TRP A 13 -13.22 22.24 -7.28
CA TRP A 13 -14.28 21.63 -8.10
C TRP A 13 -13.86 20.28 -8.74
N LEU A 14 -13.21 19.40 -7.96
CA LEU A 14 -12.67 18.12 -8.48
C LEU A 14 -13.06 16.90 -7.64
N TRP A 15 -14.15 16.96 -6.88
CA TRP A 15 -14.61 15.83 -6.04
C TRP A 15 -15.68 14.92 -6.69
N GLY A 16 -16.20 15.23 -7.88
CA GLY A 16 -17.30 14.47 -8.50
C GLY A 16 -16.93 13.26 -9.38
N ALA A 17 -15.75 13.26 -10.03
CA ALA A 17 -15.47 12.31 -11.12
C ALA A 17 -14.85 10.96 -10.68
N VAL A 18 -14.54 10.80 -9.39
CA VAL A 18 -13.91 9.57 -8.85
C VAL A 18 -14.94 8.45 -8.57
N LEU A 19 -16.22 8.65 -8.90
CA LEU A 19 -17.30 7.74 -8.51
C LEU A 19 -18.00 6.94 -9.63
N LEU A 20 -17.66 7.08 -10.93
CA LEU A 20 -18.44 6.41 -11.98
C LEU A 20 -17.72 5.35 -12.84
N VAL A 21 -16.39 5.31 -12.91
CA VAL A 21 -15.71 4.45 -13.91
C VAL A 21 -15.35 3.04 -13.42
N LEU A 22 -15.35 2.77 -12.10
CA LEU A 22 -15.09 1.42 -11.58
C LEU A 22 -16.34 0.52 -11.49
N LEU A 23 -17.55 1.04 -11.77
CA LEU A 23 -18.79 0.25 -11.74
C LEU A 23 -19.19 -0.35 -13.10
N VAL A 24 -18.64 0.11 -14.22
CA VAL A 24 -19.03 -0.41 -15.56
C VAL A 24 -18.17 -1.61 -15.98
N ALA A 25 -16.94 -1.74 -15.48
CA ALA A 25 -16.04 -2.83 -15.91
C ALA A 25 -16.24 -4.17 -15.17
N TRP A 26 -17.05 -4.23 -14.11
CA TRP A 26 -17.36 -5.48 -13.39
C TRP A 26 -18.70 -6.13 -13.83
N ALA A 27 -19.58 -5.38 -14.51
CA ALA A 27 -20.93 -5.85 -14.86
C ALA A 27 -21.04 -6.55 -16.24
N CYS A 28 -20.01 -6.56 -17.08
CA CYS A 28 -20.05 -7.25 -18.38
C CYS A 28 -19.19 -8.53 -18.46
N GLY A 29 -18.76 -9.06 -17.31
CA GLY A 29 -17.83 -10.20 -17.24
C GLY A 29 -18.31 -11.34 -16.35
N ARG A 30 -19.58 -11.76 -16.46
CA ARG A 30 -20.04 -13.07 -15.97
C ARG A 30 -21.39 -13.44 -16.59
N SER A 31 -21.34 -13.99 -17.79
CA SER A 31 -22.37 -14.88 -18.31
C SER A 31 -21.79 -16.29 -18.36
N GLY A 32 -22.54 -17.27 -17.85
CA GLY A 32 -22.28 -18.69 -18.06
C GLY A 32 -22.42 -19.54 -16.79
N ASP A 33 -23.60 -20.19 -16.67
CA ASP A 33 -23.87 -21.56 -16.21
C ASP A 33 -23.45 -21.98 -14.78
N THR A 34 -24.24 -22.70 -13.97
CA THR A 34 -25.14 -23.83 -14.22
C THR A 34 -26.21 -23.93 -13.11
N GLY A 35 -27.38 -24.47 -13.44
CA GLY A 35 -28.47 -24.73 -12.49
C GLY A 35 -28.38 -26.04 -11.69
N THR A 36 -29.57 -26.42 -11.19
CA THR A 36 -30.05 -27.67 -10.56
C THR A 36 -29.84 -27.87 -9.05
N ASP A 37 -30.90 -27.51 -8.33
CA ASP A 37 -31.60 -28.20 -7.25
C ASP A 37 -31.11 -29.60 -6.82
N GLY A 38 -30.92 -29.75 -5.50
CA GLY A 38 -31.91 -30.41 -4.67
C GLY A 38 -31.92 -31.94 -4.53
N THR A 39 -31.85 -32.37 -3.27
CA THR A 39 -32.40 -33.60 -2.65
C THR A 39 -31.65 -34.93 -2.78
N GLY A 40 -31.27 -35.48 -1.62
CA GLY A 40 -30.79 -36.86 -1.45
C GLY A 40 -30.50 -37.20 0.01
N THR A 41 -31.53 -37.58 0.75
CA THR A 41 -31.53 -38.15 2.11
C THR A 41 -31.02 -39.60 2.17
N GLY A 42 -30.42 -39.99 3.30
CA GLY A 42 -30.23 -41.40 3.73
C GLY A 42 -29.02 -41.52 4.64
N GLY A 43 -29.14 -41.70 5.97
CA GLY A 43 -29.44 -42.97 6.63
C GLY A 43 -28.12 -43.56 7.16
N ALA A 44 -27.72 -43.32 8.41
CA ALA A 44 -28.04 -44.06 9.64
C ALA A 44 -27.12 -45.28 9.93
N ALA A 45 -26.70 -45.34 11.20
CA ALA A 45 -26.42 -46.50 12.06
C ALA A 45 -24.98 -47.01 12.29
N GLY A 46 -24.72 -47.30 13.58
CA GLY A 46 -23.66 -48.16 14.12
C GLY A 46 -22.79 -47.48 15.19
N ALA A 47 -23.11 -47.49 16.49
CA ALA A 47 -22.80 -48.55 17.47
C ALA A 47 -21.25 -48.75 17.65
N THR A 48 -20.60 -48.86 18.81
CA THR A 48 -20.96 -49.18 20.21
C THR A 48 -19.69 -49.09 21.07
N GLY A 49 -19.83 -48.72 22.36
CA GLY A 49 -18.97 -49.11 23.50
C GLY A 49 -17.49 -48.66 23.50
N ALA A 50 -16.73 -48.66 24.59
CA ALA A 50 -16.98 -48.84 26.00
C ALA A 50 -15.74 -48.32 26.77
N ARG A 51 -16.03 -47.63 27.89
CA ARG A 51 -15.35 -47.58 29.20
C ARG A 51 -13.96 -48.26 29.37
N GLY A 52 -12.99 -47.48 29.86
CA GLY A 52 -11.75 -47.95 30.49
C GLY A 52 -10.95 -46.85 31.21
N LYS A 53 -11.13 -46.74 32.53
CA LYS A 53 -10.17 -46.26 33.56
C LYS A 53 -10.01 -47.45 34.53
N PRO A 54 -8.97 -47.60 35.39
CA PRO A 54 -8.05 -46.61 36.00
C PRO A 54 -6.57 -47.05 35.79
N ASP A 55 -5.48 -46.52 36.35
CA ASP A 55 -5.20 -46.19 37.75
C ASP A 55 -3.89 -45.39 37.91
N ALA A 56 -3.75 -44.84 39.12
CA ALA A 56 -2.73 -43.90 39.56
C ALA A 56 -1.34 -44.52 39.80
N SER A 57 -0.30 -43.68 39.68
CA SER A 57 0.88 -43.75 40.53
C SER A 57 1.55 -42.38 40.63
N ALA A 58 1.63 -41.90 41.87
CA ALA A 58 2.37 -40.72 42.28
C ALA A 58 3.85 -41.07 42.50
N HIS A 59 4.76 -40.12 42.28
CA HIS A 59 5.71 -39.62 43.29
C HIS A 59 6.62 -38.52 42.68
N PRO A 60 7.20 -37.64 43.53
CA PRO A 60 7.48 -36.24 43.20
C PRO A 60 8.92 -36.01 42.77
N SER A 61 9.18 -34.90 42.06
CA SER A 61 10.30 -34.00 42.36
C SER A 61 10.47 -32.87 41.35
N ARG A 62 10.73 -31.68 41.90
CA ARG A 62 11.53 -30.56 41.34
C ARG A 62 10.87 -29.70 40.27
N THR A 63 10.25 -28.63 40.78
CA THR A 63 10.12 -27.31 40.15
C THR A 63 11.47 -26.79 39.62
N PRO A 64 11.58 -26.47 38.32
CA PRO A 64 12.52 -25.47 37.85
C PRO A 64 11.80 -24.11 37.79
N THR A 65 12.24 -23.18 38.62
CA THR A 65 11.88 -21.76 38.51
C THR A 65 12.36 -21.24 37.16
N ILE A 66 11.44 -21.12 36.20
CA ILE A 66 11.69 -20.38 34.95
C ILE A 66 11.64 -18.89 35.30
N PRO A 67 12.71 -18.11 35.05
CA PRO A 67 12.64 -16.66 35.22
C PRO A 67 11.66 -16.10 34.19
N THR A 68 10.60 -15.48 34.70
CA THR A 68 9.61 -14.72 33.96
C THR A 68 10.32 -13.61 33.17
N PRO A 69 10.20 -13.54 31.83
CA PRO A 69 10.69 -12.39 31.10
C PRO A 69 9.84 -11.17 31.51
N LYS A 70 10.51 -10.16 32.07
CA LYS A 70 9.94 -8.84 32.31
C LYS A 70 9.29 -8.34 31.01
N PRO A 71 8.04 -7.86 31.01
CA PRO A 71 7.51 -7.14 29.87
C PRO A 71 8.31 -5.85 29.73
N SER A 72 9.24 -5.83 28.77
CA SER A 72 9.79 -4.56 28.28
C SER A 72 8.63 -3.77 27.70
N PRO A 73 8.34 -2.55 28.18
CA PRO A 73 7.41 -1.68 27.49
C PRO A 73 8.06 -1.36 26.14
N SER A 74 7.58 -1.99 25.08
CA SER A 74 7.80 -1.50 23.72
C SER A 74 7.04 -0.19 23.65
N SER A 75 7.73 0.91 23.96
CA SER A 75 7.21 2.25 23.76
C SER A 75 6.82 2.36 22.28
N PRO A 76 5.56 2.65 21.94
CA PRO A 76 5.27 3.13 20.60
C PRO A 76 6.05 4.43 20.46
N SER A 77 7.05 4.47 19.57
CA SER A 77 7.65 5.71 19.13
C SER A 77 6.59 6.47 18.36
N THR A 78 5.70 7.16 19.07
CA THR A 78 4.87 8.22 18.51
C THR A 78 5.83 9.34 18.15
N SER A 79 6.34 9.29 16.91
CA SER A 79 6.95 10.44 16.28
C SER A 79 5.85 11.49 16.11
N THR A 80 5.66 12.31 17.16
CA THR A 80 4.84 13.52 17.12
C THR A 80 5.49 14.44 16.11
N THR A 81 5.03 14.35 14.86
CA THR A 81 5.41 15.31 13.82
C THR A 81 4.54 16.54 14.05
N PRO A 82 5.10 17.76 14.02
CA PRO A 82 4.31 18.97 14.16
C PRO A 82 3.24 19.01 13.07
N SER A 83 2.11 19.63 13.37
CA SER A 83 1.03 20.00 12.45
C SER A 83 1.50 21.05 11.43
N GLY A 84 2.51 20.70 10.64
CA GLY A 84 2.99 21.42 9.47
C GLY A 84 2.50 20.75 8.20
N THR A 85 2.48 21.51 7.11
CA THR A 85 2.22 21.00 5.75
C THR A 85 3.12 19.78 5.48
N TYR A 86 2.52 18.64 5.16
CA TYR A 86 3.25 17.42 4.79
C TYR A 86 4.24 17.71 3.66
N ASP A 87 5.53 17.48 3.91
CA ASP A 87 6.59 17.53 2.91
C ASP A 87 7.22 16.14 2.73
N PRO A 88 7.09 15.50 1.55
CA PRO A 88 7.76 14.24 1.25
C PRO A 88 9.27 14.25 1.48
N ALA A 89 9.95 15.40 1.35
CA ALA A 89 11.40 15.49 1.57
C ALA A 89 11.82 15.07 2.98
N ALA A 90 10.96 15.29 3.99
CA ALA A 90 11.21 14.92 5.38
C ALA A 90 11.40 13.40 5.57
N TYR A 91 10.94 12.59 4.62
CA TYR A 91 11.02 11.13 4.64
C TYR A 91 12.17 10.58 3.79
N ALA A 92 13.06 11.43 3.28
CA ALA A 92 14.21 11.00 2.48
C ALA A 92 15.10 9.94 3.16
N PRO A 93 15.39 10.01 4.48
CA PRO A 93 16.13 8.95 5.16
C PRO A 93 15.44 7.58 5.07
N GLN A 94 14.13 7.53 5.34
CA GLN A 94 13.32 6.32 5.27
C GLN A 94 13.27 5.81 3.83
N VAL A 95 13.06 6.70 2.86
CA VAL A 95 13.07 6.34 1.43
C VAL A 95 14.37 5.66 1.03
N ARG A 96 15.53 6.19 1.43
CA ARG A 96 16.83 5.56 1.12
C ARG A 96 16.93 4.15 1.72
N VAL A 97 16.58 4.00 3.00
CA VAL A 97 16.66 2.71 3.70
C VAL A 97 15.72 1.69 3.06
N ARG A 98 14.45 2.05 2.85
CA ARG A 98 13.43 1.12 2.32
C ARG A 98 13.62 0.82 0.84
N ALA A 99 14.08 1.79 0.05
CA ALA A 99 14.43 1.55 -1.34
C ALA A 99 15.61 0.57 -1.46
N ALA A 100 16.64 0.72 -0.61
CA ALA A 100 17.75 -0.24 -0.56
C ALA A 100 17.28 -1.62 -0.10
N GLU A 101 16.45 -1.69 0.95
CA GLU A 101 15.85 -2.94 1.45
C GLU A 101 15.10 -3.71 0.34
N ALA A 102 14.34 -3.01 -0.49
CA ALA A 102 13.56 -3.60 -1.59
C ALA A 102 14.34 -3.68 -2.92
N GLY A 103 15.56 -3.17 -3.01
CA GLY A 103 16.33 -3.15 -4.26
C GLY A 103 15.70 -2.30 -5.37
N VAL A 104 15.09 -1.16 -5.02
CA VAL A 104 14.45 -0.22 -5.96
C VAL A 104 15.14 1.14 -5.96
N SER A 105 14.87 1.97 -6.98
CA SER A 105 15.42 3.32 -7.08
C SER A 105 14.85 4.23 -5.97
N PRO A 106 15.69 4.81 -5.09
CA PRO A 106 15.20 5.76 -4.08
C PRO A 106 14.63 7.03 -4.71
N ARG A 107 15.16 7.43 -5.89
CA ARG A 107 14.66 8.57 -6.66
C ARG A 107 13.24 8.31 -7.15
N LEU A 108 12.97 7.12 -7.70
CA LEU A 108 11.63 6.73 -8.13
C LEU A 108 10.64 6.72 -6.95
N LEU A 109 11.03 6.08 -5.84
CA LEU A 109 10.17 6.02 -4.65
C LEU A 109 9.84 7.43 -4.12
N MET A 110 10.84 8.33 -4.05
CA MET A 110 10.60 9.72 -3.65
C MET A 110 9.72 10.48 -4.65
N ALA A 111 9.89 10.26 -5.95
CA ALA A 111 9.05 10.90 -6.97
C ALA A 111 7.58 10.46 -6.85
N ILE A 112 7.33 9.20 -6.50
CA ILE A 112 5.99 8.69 -6.19
C ILE A 112 5.42 9.40 -4.96
N LEU A 113 6.17 9.55 -3.87
CA LEU A 113 5.67 10.28 -2.69
C LEU A 113 5.31 11.74 -3.00
N TYR A 114 6.08 12.42 -3.87
CA TYR A 114 5.69 13.75 -4.36
C TYR A 114 4.45 13.74 -5.25
N ASN A 115 4.25 12.70 -6.05
CA ASN A 115 3.02 12.55 -6.84
C ASN A 115 1.78 12.34 -5.96
N GLU A 116 1.92 11.60 -4.87
CA GLU A 116 0.82 11.33 -3.93
C GLU A 116 0.53 12.51 -2.98
N SER A 117 1.50 13.42 -2.78
CA SER A 117 1.37 14.57 -1.87
C SER A 117 0.37 15.66 -2.30
N TYR A 118 -0.39 15.47 -3.37
CA TYR A 118 -1.39 16.43 -3.83
C TYR A 118 -2.60 16.53 -2.87
N LYS A 119 -2.75 15.57 -1.95
CA LYS A 119 -3.77 15.55 -0.91
C LYS A 119 -3.15 15.72 0.48
N PRO A 120 -3.88 16.32 1.44
CA PRO A 120 -3.47 16.30 2.84
C PRO A 120 -3.44 14.84 3.35
N HIS A 121 -2.35 14.47 4.00
CA HIS A 121 -2.16 13.14 4.59
C HIS A 121 -2.38 13.12 6.10
N ASP A 122 -3.15 14.05 6.67
CA ASP A 122 -3.38 14.09 8.11
C ASP A 122 -3.97 12.75 8.63
N PRO A 123 -3.37 12.09 9.63
CA PRO A 123 -3.83 10.77 10.07
C PRO A 123 -5.27 10.76 10.57
N ALA A 124 -5.70 11.82 11.27
CA ALA A 124 -7.07 11.91 11.79
C ALA A 124 -8.08 12.06 10.64
N LEU A 125 -7.74 12.85 9.62
CA LEU A 125 -8.52 12.96 8.38
C LEU A 125 -8.59 11.63 7.63
N GLU A 126 -7.46 10.94 7.44
CA GLU A 126 -7.43 9.64 6.77
C GLU A 126 -8.25 8.58 7.52
N ARG A 127 -8.22 8.53 8.85
CA ARG A 127 -9.08 7.63 9.64
C ARG A 127 -10.56 7.98 9.56
N ALA A 128 -10.91 9.25 9.55
CA ALA A 128 -12.30 9.67 9.33
C ALA A 128 -12.77 9.22 7.94
N TRP A 129 -11.91 9.36 6.92
CA TRP A 129 -12.19 8.91 5.57
C TRP A 129 -12.30 7.39 5.46
N GLN A 130 -11.48 6.62 6.19
CA GLN A 130 -11.53 5.16 6.24
C GLN A 130 -12.88 4.62 6.70
N ARG A 131 -13.49 5.24 7.71
CA ARG A 131 -14.83 4.86 8.18
C ARG A 131 -15.90 5.08 7.11
N TYR A 132 -15.71 6.07 6.23
CA TYR A 132 -16.65 6.41 5.16
C TYR A 132 -16.39 5.63 3.86
N LYS A 133 -15.12 5.36 3.52
CA LYS A 133 -14.70 4.61 2.33
C LYS A 133 -13.67 3.55 2.72
N PRO A 134 -14.11 2.35 3.16
CA PRO A 134 -13.21 1.31 3.68
C PRO A 134 -12.22 0.75 2.64
N GLY A 135 -12.48 0.97 1.34
CA GLY A 135 -11.59 0.57 0.23
C GLY A 135 -10.75 1.70 -0.35
N ALA A 136 -10.65 2.86 0.32
CA ALA A 136 -9.80 3.96 -0.14
C ALA A 136 -8.31 3.56 -0.12
N ALA A 137 -7.42 4.51 -0.43
CA ALA A 137 -5.99 4.34 -0.33
C ALA A 137 -5.44 5.29 0.75
N PHE A 138 -4.44 4.85 1.49
CA PHE A 138 -3.98 5.53 2.72
C PHE A 138 -2.47 5.64 2.86
N GLY A 139 -2.07 6.47 3.81
CA GLY A 139 -0.69 6.81 4.09
C GLY A 139 -0.10 7.75 3.04
N ILE A 140 1.11 8.20 3.30
CA ILE A 140 1.85 9.14 2.45
C ILE A 140 2.19 8.61 1.06
N ALA A 141 2.04 7.30 0.85
CA ALA A 141 2.21 6.64 -0.43
C ALA A 141 0.87 6.29 -1.10
N ASN A 142 -0.26 6.67 -0.50
CA ASN A 142 -1.61 6.47 -1.04
C ASN A 142 -1.82 5.02 -1.53
N MET A 143 -1.58 4.04 -0.65
CA MET A 143 -1.58 2.63 -1.02
C MET A 143 -2.96 1.99 -0.77
N HIS A 144 -3.45 1.21 -1.73
CA HIS A 144 -4.70 0.44 -1.61
C HIS A 144 -4.52 -0.83 -0.75
N ARG A 145 -5.59 -1.24 -0.06
CA ARG A 145 -5.60 -2.42 0.82
C ARG A 145 -5.17 -3.71 0.13
N ALA A 146 -5.74 -4.00 -1.04
CA ALA A 146 -5.39 -5.21 -1.80
C ALA A 146 -3.91 -5.24 -2.18
N ALA A 147 -3.36 -4.11 -2.64
CA ALA A 147 -1.93 -4.01 -2.95
C ALA A 147 -1.06 -4.19 -1.69
N PHE A 148 -1.45 -3.60 -0.56
CA PHE A 148 -0.73 -3.77 0.70
C PHE A 148 -0.72 -5.22 1.18
N ASP A 149 -1.89 -5.86 1.20
CA ASP A 149 -2.05 -7.24 1.65
C ASP A 149 -1.32 -8.22 0.73
N GLU A 150 -1.31 -7.99 -0.58
CA GLU A 150 -0.47 -8.73 -1.54
C GLU A 150 1.02 -8.57 -1.19
N THR A 151 1.47 -7.31 -1.09
CA THR A 151 2.88 -6.94 -0.94
C THR A 151 3.48 -7.44 0.37
N LYS A 152 2.72 -7.45 1.47
CA LYS A 152 3.27 -7.81 2.80
C LYS A 152 3.57 -9.30 2.98
N ARG A 153 3.03 -10.18 2.12
CA ARG A 153 3.13 -11.64 2.29
C ARG A 153 4.59 -12.10 2.31
N GLY A 154 4.96 -12.87 3.33
CA GLY A 154 6.31 -13.43 3.48
C GLY A 154 7.40 -12.42 3.80
N ARG A 155 7.07 -11.16 4.15
CA ARG A 155 8.04 -10.11 4.47
C ARG A 155 8.07 -9.79 5.96
N ALA A 156 9.08 -9.03 6.39
CA ALA A 156 9.26 -8.60 7.78
C ALA A 156 8.07 -7.81 8.37
N PHE A 157 7.14 -7.33 7.53
CA PHE A 157 5.94 -6.62 7.94
C PHE A 157 4.64 -7.39 7.62
N ALA A 158 4.71 -8.71 7.41
CA ALA A 158 3.53 -9.54 7.13
C ALA A 158 2.43 -9.46 8.21
N GLY A 159 2.83 -9.27 9.48
CA GLY A 159 1.91 -9.10 10.61
C GLY A 159 1.29 -7.71 10.72
N ARG A 160 1.68 -6.75 9.86
CA ARG A 160 1.14 -5.39 9.86
C ARG A 160 -0.18 -5.32 9.09
N ARG A 161 -0.99 -4.34 9.45
CA ARG A 161 -2.32 -4.09 8.90
C ARG A 161 -2.31 -2.84 8.04
N TRP A 162 -3.12 -2.86 6.98
CA TRP A 162 -3.25 -1.73 6.08
C TRP A 162 -3.80 -0.47 6.79
N GLU A 163 -4.61 -0.67 7.81
CA GLU A 163 -5.18 0.39 8.65
C GLU A 163 -4.13 1.17 9.45
N GLU A 164 -2.88 0.68 9.52
CA GLU A 164 -1.77 1.37 10.20
C GLU A 164 -1.08 2.40 9.31
N LEU A 165 -1.30 2.40 7.99
CA LEU A 165 -0.62 3.29 7.04
C LEU A 165 -0.79 4.79 7.30
N PRO A 166 -1.95 5.29 7.78
CA PRO A 166 -2.08 6.70 8.15
C PRO A 166 -1.12 7.12 9.26
N ASP A 167 -0.87 6.23 10.23
CA ASP A 167 -0.15 6.53 11.46
C ASP A 167 1.34 6.13 11.40
N ASP A 168 1.66 5.09 10.63
CA ASP A 168 3.02 4.59 10.46
C ASP A 168 3.54 4.94 9.06
N ARG A 169 4.23 6.08 8.99
CA ARG A 169 4.81 6.59 7.73
C ARG A 169 5.94 5.73 7.22
N ASP A 170 6.74 5.12 8.10
CA ASP A 170 7.82 4.22 7.68
C ASP A 170 7.22 2.94 7.07
N LEU A 171 6.13 2.42 7.63
CA LEU A 171 5.38 1.30 7.05
C LEU A 171 4.84 1.67 5.67
N ALA A 172 4.28 2.87 5.48
CA ALA A 172 3.80 3.32 4.18
C ALA A 172 4.92 3.38 3.13
N VAL A 173 6.08 3.93 3.49
CA VAL A 173 7.26 3.96 2.60
C VAL A 173 7.78 2.55 2.31
N ARG A 174 7.85 1.68 3.33
CA ARG A 174 8.30 0.30 3.19
C ARG A 174 7.40 -0.51 2.27
N ALA A 175 6.09 -0.40 2.46
CA ALA A 175 5.11 -1.10 1.63
C ALA A 175 5.16 -0.62 0.18
N ALA A 176 5.28 0.69 -0.06
CA ALA A 176 5.45 1.23 -1.41
C ALA A 176 6.75 0.75 -2.08
N ALA A 177 7.87 0.71 -1.35
CA ALA A 177 9.14 0.22 -1.86
C ALA A 177 9.05 -1.25 -2.31
N TRP A 178 8.46 -2.12 -1.47
CA TRP A 178 8.27 -3.53 -1.81
C TRP A 178 7.24 -3.75 -2.93
N TYR A 179 6.22 -2.90 -3.02
CA TYR A 179 5.27 -2.99 -4.13
C TYR A 179 5.94 -2.66 -5.47
N LEU A 180 6.83 -1.66 -5.51
CA LEU A 180 7.66 -1.38 -6.69
C LEU A 180 8.61 -2.54 -7.04
N HIS A 181 9.16 -3.22 -6.03
CA HIS A 181 9.94 -4.43 -6.26
C HIS A 181 9.10 -5.52 -6.94
N ASP A 182 7.88 -5.75 -6.47
CA ASP A 182 6.99 -6.77 -7.02
C ASP A 182 6.51 -6.42 -8.43
N LEU A 183 6.28 -5.14 -8.72
CA LEU A 183 6.01 -4.65 -10.08
C LEU A 183 7.21 -4.87 -11.01
N ALA A 184 8.43 -4.59 -10.53
CA ALA A 184 9.64 -4.77 -11.33
C ALA A 184 9.86 -6.21 -11.78
N ARG A 185 9.48 -7.20 -10.96
CA ARG A 185 9.55 -8.62 -11.32
C ARG A 185 8.56 -9.03 -12.40
N GLN A 186 7.53 -8.21 -12.64
CA GLN A 186 6.47 -8.47 -13.61
C GLN A 186 6.69 -7.76 -14.94
N LEU A 187 7.76 -6.97 -15.07
CA LEU A 187 8.12 -6.31 -16.32
C LEU A 187 8.70 -7.34 -17.31
N PRO A 188 8.39 -7.20 -18.62
CA PRO A 188 9.07 -7.98 -19.64
C PRO A 188 10.56 -7.62 -19.68
N ALA A 189 11.41 -8.62 -19.97
CA ALA A 189 12.86 -8.41 -20.08
C ALA A 189 13.23 -7.39 -21.17
N HIS A 190 12.44 -7.35 -22.25
CA HIS A 190 12.58 -6.42 -23.37
C HIS A 190 11.24 -5.71 -23.61
N PRO A 191 10.99 -4.56 -22.95
CA PRO A 191 9.87 -3.70 -23.28
C PRO A 191 10.00 -3.20 -24.72
N SER A 192 8.93 -3.24 -25.49
CA SER A 192 8.86 -2.72 -26.87
C SER A 192 8.19 -1.35 -26.95
N GLY A 193 7.58 -0.89 -25.83
CA GLY A 193 6.92 0.40 -25.74
C GLY A 193 7.89 1.58 -25.54
N PRO A 194 7.38 2.82 -25.58
CA PRO A 194 8.19 4.03 -25.53
C PRO A 194 8.65 4.43 -24.11
N TYR A 195 8.21 3.70 -23.08
CA TYR A 195 8.42 4.08 -21.68
C TYR A 195 9.64 3.38 -21.08
N GLY A 196 10.43 4.13 -20.32
CA GLY A 196 11.54 3.58 -19.56
C GLY A 196 11.07 2.76 -18.35
N ARG A 197 11.98 1.98 -17.76
CA ARG A 197 11.68 1.11 -16.61
C ARG A 197 11.01 1.85 -15.44
N ASP A 198 11.57 2.99 -15.02
CA ASP A 198 11.04 3.75 -13.88
C ASP A 198 9.66 4.37 -14.17
N GLU A 199 9.42 4.76 -15.42
CA GLU A 199 8.11 5.24 -15.86
C GLU A 199 7.07 4.12 -15.88
N LEU A 200 7.45 2.93 -16.35
CA LEU A 200 6.60 1.74 -16.32
C LEU A 200 6.25 1.35 -14.88
N LEU A 201 7.22 1.39 -13.97
CA LEU A 201 6.96 1.13 -12.55
C LEU A 201 6.03 2.17 -11.92
N ALA A 202 6.20 3.45 -12.24
CA ALA A 202 5.30 4.50 -11.77
C ALA A 202 3.87 4.34 -12.34
N LEU A 203 3.75 3.98 -13.62
CA LEU A 203 2.47 3.65 -14.24
C LEU A 203 1.85 2.41 -13.58
N GLY A 204 2.63 1.37 -13.27
CA GLY A 204 2.16 0.19 -12.55
C GLY A 204 1.75 0.48 -11.12
N TYR A 205 2.43 1.41 -10.46
CA TYR A 205 2.04 1.89 -9.14
C TYR A 205 0.65 2.56 -9.19
N ASN A 206 0.43 3.43 -10.18
CA ASN A 206 -0.81 4.17 -10.35
C ASN A 206 -1.98 3.33 -10.90
N THR A 207 -1.70 2.39 -11.81
CA THR A 207 -2.72 1.70 -12.63
C THR A 207 -2.76 0.19 -12.46
N GLY A 208 -1.85 -0.38 -11.68
CA GLY A 208 -1.69 -1.83 -11.48
C GLY A 208 -0.80 -2.52 -12.52
N ALA A 209 -0.35 -3.74 -12.18
CA ALA A 209 0.62 -4.50 -12.97
C ALA A 209 0.15 -4.84 -14.40
N GLY A 210 -1.13 -5.18 -14.59
CA GLY A 210 -1.66 -5.53 -15.91
C GLY A 210 -1.58 -4.36 -16.91
N ASN A 211 -1.92 -3.16 -16.47
CA ASN A 211 -1.79 -1.94 -17.28
C ASN A 211 -0.33 -1.59 -17.55
N MET A 212 0.55 -1.69 -16.54
CA MET A 212 2.00 -1.55 -16.73
C MET A 212 2.52 -2.48 -17.82
N GLN A 213 2.11 -3.76 -17.84
CA GLN A 213 2.51 -4.70 -18.88
C GLN A 213 1.97 -4.33 -20.26
N ALA A 214 0.74 -3.80 -20.33
CA ALA A 214 0.20 -3.28 -21.59
C ALA A 214 1.01 -2.08 -22.10
N PHE A 215 1.36 -1.13 -21.23
CA PHE A 215 2.22 0.02 -21.57
C PHE A 215 3.63 -0.41 -21.98
N ALA A 216 4.18 -1.43 -21.33
CA ALA A 216 5.48 -2.02 -21.71
C ALA A 216 5.48 -2.61 -23.13
N ARG A 217 4.30 -2.97 -23.65
CA ARG A 217 4.08 -3.44 -25.03
C ARG A 217 3.65 -2.35 -26.00
N GLY A 218 3.57 -1.09 -25.56
CA GLY A 218 3.27 0.06 -26.42
C GLY A 218 1.83 0.57 -26.34
N ALA A 219 0.99 0.08 -25.43
CA ALA A 219 -0.32 0.68 -25.20
C ALA A 219 -0.16 2.15 -24.72
N THR A 220 -1.06 3.02 -25.16
CA THR A 220 -1.07 4.43 -24.75
C THR A 220 -1.81 4.60 -23.42
N PRO A 221 -1.22 5.27 -22.42
CA PRO A 221 -1.91 5.63 -21.18
C PRO A 221 -3.10 6.55 -21.46
N GLY A 222 -4.22 6.33 -20.77
CA GLY A 222 -5.31 7.30 -20.72
C GLY A 222 -4.90 8.59 -20.01
N SER A 223 -5.73 9.64 -20.10
CA SER A 223 -5.42 10.99 -19.59
C SER A 223 -4.92 11.00 -18.14
N GLN A 224 -5.58 10.28 -17.23
CA GLN A 224 -5.19 10.24 -15.82
C GLN A 224 -3.78 9.65 -15.60
N ALA A 225 -3.45 8.57 -16.32
CA ALA A 225 -2.15 7.92 -16.22
C ALA A 225 -1.05 8.77 -16.91
N ALA A 226 -1.39 9.45 -18.00
CA ALA A 226 -0.52 10.42 -18.65
C ALA A 226 -0.21 11.61 -17.73
N ASP A 227 -1.22 12.16 -17.04
CA ASP A 227 -1.06 13.24 -16.07
C ASP A 227 -0.23 12.80 -14.85
N TYR A 228 -0.39 11.55 -14.41
CA TYR A 228 0.45 10.96 -13.36
C TYR A 228 1.92 10.92 -13.80
N LEU A 229 2.19 10.45 -15.02
CA LEU A 229 3.53 10.38 -15.58
C LEU A 229 4.14 11.77 -15.79
N ALA A 230 3.35 12.74 -16.25
CA ALA A 230 3.79 14.12 -16.39
C ALA A 230 4.22 14.73 -15.05
N ARG A 231 3.42 14.52 -13.98
CA ARG A 231 3.79 14.94 -12.63
C ARG A 231 5.04 14.24 -12.13
N LEU A 232 5.18 12.93 -12.37
CA LEU A 232 6.36 12.17 -12.00
C LEU A 232 7.62 12.77 -12.62
N ARG A 233 7.58 13.06 -13.93
CA ARG A 233 8.68 13.71 -14.67
C ARG A 233 9.00 15.08 -14.09
N SER A 234 7.98 15.89 -13.79
CA SER A 234 8.18 17.21 -13.17
C SER A 234 8.80 17.15 -11.78
N ASN A 235 8.53 16.08 -11.03
CA ASN A 235 9.06 15.83 -9.69
C ASN A 235 10.43 15.16 -9.71
N TRP A 236 10.92 14.69 -10.87
CA TRP A 236 12.06 13.79 -10.96
C TRP A 236 13.34 14.39 -10.37
N ASP A 237 13.69 15.63 -10.71
CA ASP A 237 14.88 16.30 -10.19
C ASP A 237 14.73 16.70 -8.73
N LYS A 238 13.53 17.12 -8.32
CA LYS A 238 13.21 17.41 -6.91
C LYS A 238 13.40 16.17 -6.04
N ALA A 239 12.89 15.02 -6.49
CA ALA A 239 13.05 13.73 -5.84
C ALA A 239 14.53 13.33 -5.75
N GLY A 240 15.28 13.49 -6.86
CA GLY A 240 16.71 13.21 -6.90
C GLY A 240 17.49 14.01 -5.87
N ARG A 241 17.25 15.33 -5.77
CA ARG A 241 17.89 16.19 -4.76
C ARG A 241 17.52 15.79 -3.34
N ALA A 242 16.26 15.44 -3.08
CA ALA A 242 15.83 15.07 -1.74
C ALA A 242 16.51 13.78 -1.23
N VAL A 243 16.73 12.80 -2.12
CA VAL A 243 17.36 11.52 -1.73
C VAL A 243 18.87 11.48 -1.93
N ALA A 244 19.45 12.43 -2.67
CA ALA A 244 20.88 12.64 -2.66
C ALA A 244 21.31 12.88 -1.20
N ARG A 245 22.38 12.22 -0.75
CA ARG A 245 22.91 12.46 0.60
C ARG A 245 23.08 13.98 0.77
N ALA A 246 22.58 14.54 1.86
CA ALA A 246 23.15 15.78 2.37
C ALA A 246 24.62 15.47 2.67
N GLY A 247 25.49 15.72 1.70
CA GLY A 247 26.93 15.65 1.87
C GLY A 247 27.36 16.94 2.56
N GLY A 248 27.85 16.80 3.78
CA GLY A 248 28.45 17.91 4.53
C GLY A 248 28.52 17.55 6.01
N ASN A 249 29.76 17.28 6.45
CA ASN A 249 30.18 17.07 7.84
C ASN A 249 29.51 18.00 8.85
#